data_AF-A0A5E7RIR9-F1
#
_entry.id   AF-A0A5E7RIR9-F1
#
_cell.length_a   1.000
_cell.length_b   1.000
_cell.length_c   1.000
_cell.angle_alpha   90.00
_cell.angle_beta   90.00
_cell.angle_gamma   90.00
#
_symmetry.space_group_name_H-M   'P 1'
#
loop_
_entity.id
_entity.type
_entity.pdbx_description
1 polymer ?
#
loop_
_entity_poly.entity_id
_entity_poly.type
_entity_poly.pdbx_seq_one_letter_code
_entity_poly.pdbx_strand_id
1 'polypeptide(L)'
;MSSPINSYFATDRNKQILSNMVSKVRGGLDALRDSDKPKHKFLLEFIGVTLFHVHSNPESYDERCIMNIAALGDRFMDEVKSFDLGEQSAEHLFAYCYRFVIEYQLSSPHQISNELLEILTRVSDFEYGAATTQVRYAGHQMLINVVQHYLYHPSLSSLKDLPDVIKRSESERESAEKAILDREIRVNALAEKLETYETAFNFVGLYSGFKSLKTTKVSEKRWNFFFLLGLGLLLLVPVVVKFLSVLYAPAKSEPDLIGLAALAGLELLLLYFFRVALQNFRSIKAQLLQIDLRMTLCQFVQSYAEYSKGAPEGSAGLLERFEQVVFSGIVNDESAIPSTFDGLDKLAELVGKIRK
;
A
#
# COMPACT_ATOMS: atom_id res chain seq x y z
N MET A 1 27.07 -6.84 8.47
CA MET A 1 28.29 -6.04 8.24
C MET A 1 29.46 -6.87 8.70
N SER A 2 30.16 -7.51 7.77
CA SER A 2 31.38 -8.26 8.03
C SER A 2 32.45 -7.27 8.51
N SER A 3 32.94 -7.44 9.74
CA SER A 3 34.16 -6.77 10.18
C SER A 3 35.27 -7.05 9.15
N PRO A 4 36.11 -6.06 8.81
CA PRO A 4 37.20 -6.29 7.87
C PRO A 4 38.08 -7.40 8.44
N ILE A 5 38.19 -8.51 7.72
CA ILE A 5 39.14 -9.58 8.03
C ILE A 5 40.52 -8.93 7.89
N ASN A 6 41.14 -8.59 9.01
CA ASN A 6 42.53 -8.16 9.03
C ASN A 6 43.38 -9.39 8.73
N SER A 7 43.66 -9.61 7.44
CA SER A 7 44.58 -10.64 7.00
C SER A 7 45.96 -10.38 7.60
N TYR A 8 46.43 -11.28 8.46
CA TYR A 8 47.70 -11.17 9.16
C TYR A 8 48.67 -12.22 8.63
N PHE A 9 48.41 -13.50 8.89
CA PHE A 9 49.15 -14.62 8.31
C PHE A 9 48.89 -14.77 6.82
N ALA A 10 47.71 -14.36 6.33
CA ALA A 10 47.37 -14.49 4.92
C ALA A 10 48.12 -13.52 3.98
N THR A 11 48.91 -12.58 4.52
CA THR A 11 49.74 -11.66 3.74
C THR A 11 50.88 -12.37 3.02
N ASP A 12 51.21 -11.95 1.79
CA ASP A 12 52.27 -12.58 0.97
C ASP A 12 53.62 -12.62 1.70
N ARG A 13 53.94 -11.54 2.41
CA ARG A 13 55.15 -11.44 3.24
C ARG A 13 55.19 -12.52 4.32
N ASN A 14 54.11 -12.66 5.11
CA ASN A 14 54.10 -13.61 6.22
C ASN A 14 54.03 -15.06 5.72
N LYS A 15 53.27 -15.32 4.64
CA LYS A 15 53.28 -16.62 3.95
C LYS A 15 54.68 -17.03 3.51
N GLN A 16 55.44 -16.12 2.90
CA GLN A 16 56.79 -16.42 2.45
C GLN A 16 57.75 -16.71 3.62
N ILE A 17 57.66 -15.94 4.71
CA ILE A 17 58.46 -16.17 5.93
C ILE A 17 58.15 -17.55 6.52
N LEU A 18 56.86 -17.89 6.66
CA LEU A 18 56.41 -19.18 7.18
C LEU A 18 56.86 -20.34 6.29
N SER A 19 56.71 -20.22 4.97
CA SER A 19 57.12 -21.25 4.00
C SER A 19 58.61 -21.58 4.12
N ASN A 20 59.47 -20.55 4.13
CA ASN A 20 60.91 -20.70 4.29
C ASN A 20 61.27 -21.36 5.63
N MET A 21 60.58 -20.96 6.72
CA MET A 21 60.86 -21.51 8.04
C MET A 21 60.40 -22.96 8.16
N VAL A 22 59.26 -23.34 7.59
CA VAL A 22 58.79 -24.74 7.54
C VAL A 22 59.84 -25.64 6.87
N SER A 23 60.41 -25.20 5.72
CA SER A 23 61.50 -25.96 5.07
C SER A 23 62.75 -26.05 5.94
N LYS A 24 63.13 -24.97 6.62
CA LYS A 24 64.30 -24.95 7.52
C LYS A 24 64.14 -25.88 8.71
N VAL A 25 62.98 -25.85 9.37
CA VAL A 25 62.67 -26.72 10.53
C VAL A 25 62.66 -28.19 10.12
N ARG A 26 62.09 -28.52 8.96
CA ARG A 26 62.12 -29.89 8.43
C ARG A 26 63.55 -30.40 8.23
N GLY A 27 64.44 -29.60 7.63
CA GLY A 27 65.85 -29.94 7.50
C GLY A 27 66.57 -30.10 8.84
N GLY A 28 66.22 -29.28 9.84
CA GLY A 28 66.74 -29.40 11.20
C GLY A 28 66.28 -30.69 11.91
N LEU A 29 65.01 -31.07 11.74
CA LEU A 29 64.45 -32.30 12.28
C LEU A 29 65.11 -33.55 11.67
N ASP A 30 65.33 -33.54 10.35
CA ASP A 30 66.03 -34.61 9.63
C ASP A 30 67.49 -34.75 10.12
N ALA A 31 68.18 -33.64 10.36
CA ALA A 31 69.54 -33.63 10.90
C ALA A 31 69.63 -34.19 12.34
N LEU A 32 68.54 -34.10 13.10
CA LEU A 32 68.46 -34.61 14.47
C LEU A 32 67.88 -36.02 14.56
N ARG A 33 67.54 -36.67 13.44
CA ARG A 33 66.86 -37.97 13.43
C ARG A 33 67.54 -39.01 14.32
N ASP A 34 68.86 -39.09 14.27
CA ASP A 34 69.65 -40.08 15.02
C ASP A 34 70.26 -39.53 16.33
N SER A 35 69.91 -38.28 16.72
CA SER A 35 70.40 -37.67 17.96
C SER A 35 69.66 -38.18 19.21
N ASP A 36 70.32 -38.21 20.37
CA ASP A 36 69.69 -38.61 21.65
C ASP A 36 69.11 -37.40 22.43
N LYS A 37 68.41 -36.51 21.72
CA LYS A 37 67.82 -35.28 22.29
C LYS A 37 66.29 -35.26 22.13
N PRO A 38 65.54 -36.06 22.91
CA PRO A 38 64.10 -36.25 22.70
C PRO A 38 63.29 -34.95 22.81
N LYS A 39 63.61 -34.09 23.79
CA LYS A 39 62.97 -32.79 23.94
C LYS A 39 63.20 -31.88 22.73
N HIS A 40 64.43 -31.79 22.25
CA HIS A 40 64.76 -30.92 21.12
C HIS A 40 64.06 -31.37 19.83
N LYS A 41 63.96 -32.70 19.60
CA LYS A 41 63.16 -33.24 18.49
C LYS A 41 61.69 -32.86 18.61
N PHE A 42 61.10 -33.03 19.79
CA PHE A 42 59.71 -32.66 20.04
C PHE A 42 59.46 -31.16 19.80
N LEU A 43 60.34 -30.27 20.26
CA LEU A 43 60.19 -28.83 20.05
C LEU A 43 60.17 -28.49 18.55
N LEU A 44 61.10 -29.04 17.77
CA LEU A 44 61.17 -28.81 16.32
C LEU A 44 59.99 -29.44 15.58
N GLU A 45 59.54 -30.63 15.98
CA GLU A 45 58.35 -31.28 15.46
C GLU A 45 57.11 -30.40 15.69
N PHE A 46 56.91 -29.93 16.92
CA PHE A 46 55.78 -29.08 17.28
C PHE A 46 55.78 -27.76 16.49
N ILE A 47 56.94 -27.10 16.40
CA ILE A 47 57.10 -25.88 15.60
C ILE A 47 56.79 -26.17 14.13
N GLY A 48 57.37 -27.23 13.56
CA GLY A 48 57.22 -27.57 12.15
C GLY A 48 55.76 -27.83 11.77
N VAL A 49 55.07 -28.66 12.54
CA VAL A 49 53.64 -28.98 12.33
C VAL A 49 52.78 -27.73 12.49
N THR A 50 53.01 -26.94 13.53
CA THR A 50 52.25 -25.69 13.76
C THR A 50 52.43 -24.72 12.58
N LEU A 51 53.67 -24.41 12.21
CA LEU A 51 53.95 -23.47 11.11
C LEU A 51 53.41 -23.99 9.77
N PHE A 52 53.46 -25.30 9.53
CA PHE A 52 52.86 -25.91 8.35
C PHE A 52 51.34 -25.68 8.30
N HIS A 53 50.63 -25.85 9.43
CA HIS A 53 49.20 -25.60 9.49
C HIS A 53 48.85 -24.12 9.33
N VAL A 54 49.61 -23.21 9.96
CA VAL A 54 49.43 -21.76 9.79
C VAL A 54 49.67 -21.35 8.34
N HIS A 55 50.72 -21.85 7.71
CA HIS A 55 51.02 -21.60 6.30
C HIS A 55 49.96 -22.15 5.35
N SER A 56 49.44 -23.35 5.64
CA SER A 56 48.49 -24.04 4.75
C SER A 56 47.07 -23.48 4.86
N ASN A 57 46.68 -22.97 6.03
CA ASN A 57 45.34 -22.42 6.28
C ASN A 57 45.40 -21.05 7.00
N PRO A 58 46.06 -20.05 6.41
CA PRO A 58 46.36 -18.80 7.12
C PRO A 58 45.11 -18.00 7.47
N GLU A 59 44.10 -17.99 6.60
CA GLU A 59 42.81 -17.31 6.85
C GLU A 59 42.10 -17.89 8.08
N SER A 60 42.13 -19.21 8.24
CA SER A 60 41.54 -19.87 9.42
C SER A 60 42.23 -19.44 10.73
N TYR A 61 43.55 -19.25 10.70
CA TYR A 61 44.29 -18.73 11.86
C TYR A 61 44.05 -17.23 12.08
N ASP A 62 43.92 -16.44 11.02
CA ASP A 62 43.58 -15.01 11.11
C ASP A 62 42.21 -14.78 11.77
N GLU A 63 41.22 -15.63 11.46
CA GLU A 63 39.88 -15.57 12.04
C GLU A 63 39.81 -16.09 13.47
N ARG A 64 40.62 -17.10 13.82
CA ARG A 64 40.46 -17.86 15.07
C ARG A 64 41.46 -17.50 16.15
N CYS A 65 42.58 -16.89 15.80
CA CYS A 65 43.66 -16.55 16.74
C CYS A 65 43.80 -15.04 16.97
N ILE A 66 42.70 -14.30 16.92
CA ILE A 66 42.66 -12.83 16.96
C ILE A 66 43.36 -12.28 18.21
N MET A 67 43.22 -12.94 19.36
CA MET A 67 43.80 -12.47 20.62
C MET A 67 45.33 -12.57 20.62
N ASN A 68 45.90 -13.73 20.26
CA ASN A 68 47.36 -13.85 20.19
C ASN A 68 47.95 -13.09 18.98
N ILE A 69 47.24 -12.94 17.87
CA ILE A 69 47.65 -12.04 16.77
C ILE A 69 47.81 -10.62 17.32
N ALA A 70 46.80 -10.09 18.02
CA ALA A 70 46.85 -8.75 18.58
C ALA A 70 47.94 -8.57 19.66
N ALA A 71 48.18 -9.59 20.50
CA ALA A 71 49.09 -9.49 21.64
C ALA A 71 50.56 -9.83 21.31
N LEU A 72 50.79 -10.72 20.34
CA LEU A 72 52.10 -11.33 20.08
C LEU A 72 52.45 -11.43 18.59
N GLY A 73 51.54 -11.14 17.67
CA GLY A 73 51.70 -11.44 16.25
C GLY A 73 53.04 -11.00 15.68
N ASP A 74 53.40 -9.72 15.85
CA ASP A 74 54.64 -9.17 15.29
C ASP A 74 55.88 -9.84 15.90
N ARG A 75 55.90 -10.00 17.23
CA ARG A 75 56.99 -10.68 17.95
C ARG A 75 57.14 -12.14 17.52
N PHE A 76 56.03 -12.82 17.30
CA PHE A 76 56.03 -14.19 16.80
C PHE A 76 56.65 -14.26 15.40
N MET A 77 56.25 -13.37 14.48
CA MET A 77 56.81 -13.36 13.13
C MET A 77 58.29 -12.99 13.09
N ASP A 78 58.74 -12.10 13.98
CA ASP A 78 60.16 -11.79 14.15
C ASP A 78 60.96 -13.00 14.64
N GLU A 79 60.46 -13.72 15.64
CA GLU A 79 61.07 -14.96 16.14
C GLU A 79 61.09 -16.07 15.08
N VAL A 80 60.00 -16.26 14.34
CA VAL A 80 59.96 -17.17 13.19
C VAL A 80 61.03 -16.79 12.16
N LYS A 81 61.30 -15.50 11.95
CA LYS A 81 62.31 -15.05 10.98
C LYS A 81 63.74 -15.26 11.48
N SER A 82 64.02 -15.04 12.77
CA SER A 82 65.36 -15.15 13.36
C SER A 82 65.72 -16.53 13.88
N PHE A 83 64.78 -17.48 13.90
CA PHE A 83 64.99 -18.80 14.49
C PHE A 83 66.19 -19.56 13.90
N ASP A 84 67.11 -20.02 14.76
CA ASP A 84 68.42 -20.59 14.39
C ASP A 84 68.53 -22.11 14.58
N LEU A 85 67.43 -22.80 14.91
CA LEU A 85 67.38 -24.24 15.23
C LEU A 85 68.10 -24.63 16.53
N GLY A 86 68.59 -23.67 17.32
CA GLY A 86 69.15 -23.94 18.65
C GLY A 86 68.10 -24.46 19.63
N GLU A 87 68.53 -25.18 20.67
CA GLU A 87 67.60 -25.77 21.65
C GLU A 87 66.88 -24.71 22.49
N GLN A 88 67.59 -23.65 22.90
CA GLN A 88 67.00 -22.55 23.66
C GLN A 88 66.01 -21.73 22.81
N SER A 89 66.41 -21.37 21.58
CA SER A 89 65.54 -20.65 20.64
C SER A 89 64.33 -21.50 20.23
N ALA A 90 64.48 -22.83 20.13
CA ALA A 90 63.37 -23.74 19.84
C ALA A 90 62.36 -23.73 20.98
N GLU A 91 62.82 -23.70 22.23
CA GLU A 91 61.92 -23.62 23.38
C GLU A 91 61.14 -22.30 23.41
N HIS A 92 61.77 -21.18 23.04
CA HIS A 92 61.10 -19.89 22.92
C HIS A 92 60.06 -19.84 21.80
N LEU A 93 60.41 -20.28 20.58
CA LEU A 93 59.48 -20.29 19.46
C LEU A 93 58.32 -21.29 19.69
N PHE A 94 58.62 -22.44 20.29
CA PHE A 94 57.62 -23.42 20.71
C PHE A 94 56.55 -22.78 21.60
N ALA A 95 56.94 -21.94 22.57
CA ALA A 95 55.99 -21.30 23.48
C ALA A 95 54.97 -20.43 22.73
N TYR A 96 55.38 -19.73 21.68
CA TYR A 96 54.47 -18.98 20.82
C TYR A 96 53.58 -19.91 19.99
N CYS A 97 54.15 -20.91 19.33
CA CYS A 97 53.40 -21.91 18.57
C CYS A 97 52.32 -22.57 19.45
N TYR A 98 52.66 -22.98 20.67
CA TYR A 98 51.72 -23.59 21.61
C TYR A 98 50.56 -22.66 21.94
N ARG A 99 50.81 -21.37 22.16
CA ARG A 99 49.76 -20.38 22.39
C ARG A 99 48.79 -20.27 21.22
N PHE A 100 49.32 -20.19 20.00
CA PHE A 100 48.50 -20.14 18.79
C PHE A 100 47.68 -21.41 18.58
N VAL A 101 48.25 -22.59 18.83
CA VAL A 101 47.52 -23.85 18.70
C VAL A 101 46.39 -23.96 19.74
N ILE A 102 46.63 -23.57 21.00
CA ILE A 102 45.60 -23.60 22.04
C ILE A 102 44.45 -22.63 21.73
N GLU A 103 44.75 -21.40 21.29
CA GLU A 103 43.70 -20.47 20.87
C GLU A 103 42.95 -21.00 19.64
N TYR A 104 43.67 -21.53 18.64
CA TYR A 104 43.06 -22.14 17.47
C TYR A 104 42.12 -23.29 17.84
N GLN A 105 42.51 -24.13 18.80
CA GLN A 105 41.68 -25.23 19.31
C GLN A 105 40.41 -24.71 19.98
N LEU A 106 40.53 -23.69 20.85
CA LEU A 106 39.41 -23.14 21.61
C LEU A 106 38.41 -22.39 20.72
N SER A 107 38.91 -21.70 19.70
CA SER A 107 38.12 -20.91 18.75
C SER A 107 37.59 -21.75 17.57
N SER A 108 37.95 -23.03 17.48
CA SER A 108 37.48 -23.93 16.42
C SER A 108 36.19 -24.64 16.85
N PRO A 109 35.12 -24.60 16.02
CA PRO A 109 33.86 -25.30 16.34
C PRO A 109 33.96 -26.82 16.27
N HIS A 110 34.98 -27.34 15.57
CA HIS A 110 35.27 -28.76 15.42
C HIS A 110 36.66 -29.06 15.97
N GLN A 111 36.92 -30.35 16.22
CA GLN A 111 38.24 -30.81 16.62
C GLN A 111 39.29 -30.41 15.58
N ILE A 112 40.44 -29.93 16.05
CA ILE A 112 41.63 -29.62 15.24
C ILE A 112 42.18 -30.88 14.57
N SER A 113 43.11 -30.73 13.62
CA SER A 113 43.73 -31.88 12.94
C SER A 113 44.32 -32.86 13.95
N ASN A 114 44.25 -34.16 13.63
CA ASN A 114 44.81 -35.21 14.48
C ASN A 114 46.32 -35.01 14.72
N GLU A 115 47.04 -34.49 13.72
CA GLU A 115 48.46 -34.13 13.83
C GLU A 115 48.71 -33.06 14.92
N LEU A 116 47.92 -31.99 14.94
CA LEU A 116 48.02 -30.96 15.98
C LEU A 116 47.62 -31.51 17.36
N LEU A 117 46.61 -32.39 17.40
CA LEU A 117 46.15 -32.99 18.65
C LEU A 117 47.22 -33.91 19.27
N GLU A 118 47.89 -34.72 18.45
CA GLU A 118 48.94 -35.66 18.90
C GLU A 118 50.15 -34.91 19.47
N ILE A 119 50.59 -33.82 18.84
CA ILE A 119 51.69 -33.02 19.38
C ILE A 119 51.29 -32.25 20.64
N LEU A 120 50.02 -31.86 20.78
CA LEU A 120 49.51 -31.17 21.97
C LEU A 120 49.50 -32.07 23.20
N THR A 121 49.10 -33.34 23.07
CA THR A 121 49.06 -34.26 24.20
C THR A 121 50.44 -34.56 24.76
N ARG A 122 51.48 -34.51 23.92
CA ARG A 122 52.89 -34.72 24.30
C ARG A 122 53.53 -33.52 25.00
N VAL A 123 52.88 -32.36 25.05
CA VAL A 123 53.41 -31.15 25.70
C VAL A 123 53.68 -31.39 27.20
N SER A 124 52.87 -32.21 27.87
CA SER A 124 53.05 -32.54 29.28
C SER A 124 54.21 -33.48 29.58
N ASP A 125 54.77 -34.13 28.56
CA ASP A 125 55.81 -35.15 28.73
C ASP A 125 57.21 -34.54 28.96
N PHE A 126 57.34 -33.21 28.81
CA PHE A 126 58.61 -32.50 28.89
C PHE A 126 58.56 -31.35 29.91
N GLU A 127 59.69 -31.12 30.58
CA GLU A 127 59.90 -29.93 31.40
C GLU A 127 60.50 -28.80 30.56
N TYR A 128 60.04 -27.57 30.82
CA TYR A 128 60.49 -26.37 30.11
C TYR A 128 61.36 -25.51 31.04
N GLY A 129 62.42 -24.93 30.51
CA GLY A 129 63.23 -23.95 31.23
C GLY A 129 62.56 -22.57 31.15
N ALA A 130 63.09 -21.73 30.27
CA ALA A 130 62.65 -20.35 30.09
C ALA A 130 61.19 -20.24 29.62
N ALA A 131 60.63 -21.26 28.96
CA ALA A 131 59.26 -21.24 28.46
C ALA A 131 58.19 -21.67 29.48
N THR A 132 58.56 -22.18 30.66
CA THR A 132 57.59 -22.75 31.65
C THR A 132 56.44 -21.81 31.96
N THR A 133 56.71 -20.52 32.18
CA THR A 133 55.66 -19.54 32.48
C THR A 133 54.68 -19.36 31.32
N GLN A 134 55.18 -19.35 30.07
CA GLN A 134 54.34 -19.20 28.88
C GLN A 134 53.49 -20.44 28.63
N VAL A 135 54.07 -21.64 28.79
CA VAL A 135 53.35 -22.91 28.64
C VAL A 135 52.24 -23.02 29.70
N ARG A 136 52.55 -22.70 30.97
CA ARG A 136 51.53 -22.68 32.04
C ARG A 136 50.45 -21.65 31.80
N TYR A 137 50.80 -20.45 31.36
CA TYR A 137 49.84 -19.40 31.00
C TYR A 137 48.91 -19.88 29.90
N ALA A 138 49.45 -20.43 28.81
CA ALA A 138 48.71 -20.93 27.66
C ALA A 138 47.72 -22.05 28.06
N GLY A 139 48.17 -23.01 28.86
CA GLY A 139 47.33 -24.14 29.29
C GLY A 139 46.25 -23.81 30.33
N HIS A 140 46.29 -22.64 30.97
CA HIS A 140 45.35 -22.30 32.05
C HIS A 140 44.71 -20.91 31.86
N GLN A 141 45.47 -19.85 32.13
CA GLN A 141 44.94 -18.49 32.19
C GLN A 141 44.52 -17.96 30.81
N MET A 142 45.24 -18.35 29.77
CA MET A 142 44.94 -17.91 28.41
C MET A 142 43.56 -18.37 27.94
N LEU A 143 43.14 -19.58 28.33
CA LEU A 143 41.81 -20.11 28.00
C LEU A 143 40.71 -19.19 28.54
N ILE A 144 40.86 -18.72 29.79
CA ILE A 144 39.93 -17.78 30.42
C ILE A 144 39.90 -16.47 29.64
N ASN A 145 41.06 -15.94 29.27
CA ASN A 145 41.18 -14.68 28.54
C ASN A 145 40.54 -14.76 27.15
N VAL A 146 40.74 -15.87 26.44
CA VAL A 146 40.12 -16.11 25.11
C VAL A 146 38.60 -16.19 25.26
N VAL A 147 38.08 -16.96 26.22
CA VAL A 147 36.63 -17.04 26.47
C VAL A 147 36.05 -15.66 26.84
N GLN A 148 36.72 -14.89 27.69
CA GLN A 148 36.29 -13.53 28.02
C GLN A 148 36.23 -12.64 26.79
N HIS A 149 37.23 -12.71 25.91
CA HIS A 149 37.25 -11.94 24.67
C HIS A 149 36.03 -12.23 23.78
N TYR A 150 35.63 -13.49 23.66
CA TYR A 150 34.43 -13.86 22.91
C TYR A 150 33.13 -13.48 23.62
N LEU A 151 32.98 -13.77 24.92
CA LEU A 151 31.74 -13.48 25.66
C LEU A 151 31.40 -11.99 25.72
N TYR A 152 32.42 -11.12 25.82
CA TYR A 152 32.24 -9.67 25.85
C TYR A 152 32.31 -9.01 24.47
N HIS A 153 32.29 -9.81 23.39
CA HIS A 153 32.20 -9.26 22.04
C HIS A 153 30.87 -8.50 21.87
N PRO A 154 30.87 -7.31 21.22
CA PRO A 154 29.68 -6.45 21.10
C PRO A 154 28.41 -7.17 20.63
N SER A 155 28.54 -8.11 19.69
CA SER A 155 27.42 -8.89 19.15
C SER A 155 26.79 -9.87 20.13
N LEU A 156 27.55 -10.39 21.10
CA LEU A 156 27.03 -11.27 22.15
C LEU A 156 26.51 -10.44 23.33
N SER A 157 27.16 -9.32 23.65
CA SER A 157 26.64 -8.41 24.68
C SER A 157 25.27 -7.83 24.32
N SER A 158 25.00 -7.58 23.03
CA SER A 158 23.69 -7.12 22.57
C SER A 158 22.56 -8.15 22.72
N LEU A 159 22.88 -9.44 22.86
CA LEU A 159 21.86 -10.46 23.13
C LEU A 159 21.23 -10.30 24.51
N LYS A 160 21.92 -9.64 25.44
CA LYS A 160 21.38 -9.31 26.76
C LYS A 160 20.15 -8.41 26.65
N ASP A 161 20.10 -7.55 25.64
CA ASP A 161 19.02 -6.58 25.42
C ASP A 161 17.88 -7.16 24.57
N LEU A 162 18.01 -8.41 24.09
CA LEU A 162 17.03 -9.05 23.22
C LEU A 162 15.61 -9.09 23.81
N PRO A 163 15.39 -9.40 25.11
CA PRO A 163 14.05 -9.38 25.70
C PRO A 163 13.39 -8.00 25.63
N ASP A 164 14.15 -6.93 25.83
CA ASP A 164 13.64 -5.55 25.78
C ASP A 164 13.31 -5.13 24.33
N VAL A 165 14.13 -5.56 23.36
CA VAL A 165 13.86 -5.35 21.93
C VAL A 165 12.59 -6.08 21.49
N ILE A 166 12.39 -7.32 21.93
CA ILE A 166 11.17 -8.09 21.64
C ILE A 166 9.95 -7.39 22.23
N LYS A 167 10.01 -6.98 23.50
CA LYS A 167 8.92 -6.28 24.18
C LYS A 167 8.55 -4.96 23.50
N ARG A 168 9.54 -4.19 23.04
CA ARG A 168 9.31 -2.95 22.28
C ARG A 168 8.66 -3.23 20.92
N SER A 169 9.12 -4.25 20.22
CA SER A 169 8.56 -4.64 18.93
C SER A 169 7.08 -5.04 19.06
N GLU A 170 6.73 -5.83 20.08
CA GLU A 170 5.34 -6.21 20.33
C GLU A 170 4.43 -5.01 20.64
N SER A 171 4.89 -4.07 21.48
CA SER A 171 4.09 -2.90 21.84
C SER A 171 3.89 -1.93 20.66
N GLU A 172 4.92 -1.73 19.84
CA GLU A 172 4.81 -0.94 18.60
C GLU A 172 3.82 -1.60 17.64
N ARG A 173 3.87 -2.92 17.48
CA ARG A 173 2.92 -3.68 16.66
C ARG A 173 1.48 -3.52 17.13
N GLU A 174 1.23 -3.64 18.43
CA GLU A 174 -0.11 -3.46 19.00
C GLU A 174 -0.63 -2.02 18.77
N SER A 175 0.25 -1.02 18.91
CA SER A 175 -0.11 0.38 18.65
C SER A 175 -0.42 0.65 17.17
N ALA A 176 0.34 0.03 16.26
CA ALA A 176 0.15 0.15 14.83
C ALA A 176 -1.17 -0.50 14.40
N GLU A 177 -1.48 -1.69 14.92
CA GLU A 177 -2.74 -2.40 14.64
C GLU A 177 -3.95 -1.56 15.05
N LYS A 178 -3.93 -0.99 16.28
CA LYS A 178 -4.99 -0.07 16.74
C LYS A 178 -5.14 1.14 15.83
N ALA A 179 -4.03 1.73 15.38
CA ALA A 179 -4.04 2.90 14.52
C ALA A 179 -4.50 2.58 13.08
N ILE A 180 -4.32 1.35 12.60
CA ILE A 180 -4.84 0.89 11.30
C ILE A 180 -6.36 0.73 11.41
N LEU A 181 -6.84 0.09 12.48
CA LEU A 181 -8.26 -0.17 12.70
C LEU A 181 -9.07 1.13 12.86
N ASP A 182 -8.54 2.13 13.58
CA ASP A 182 -9.15 3.47 13.65
C ASP A 182 -9.25 4.15 12.28
N ARG A 183 -8.19 4.03 11.46
CA ARG A 183 -8.20 4.60 10.10
C ARG A 183 -9.21 3.91 9.21
N GLU A 184 -9.33 2.58 9.29
CA GLU A 184 -10.32 1.82 8.54
C GLU A 184 -11.75 2.26 8.88
N ILE A 185 -12.07 2.38 10.18
CA ILE A 185 -13.37 2.91 10.64
C ILE A 185 -13.65 4.29 10.03
N ARG A 186 -12.67 5.19 10.04
CA ARG A 186 -12.82 6.53 9.46
C ARG A 186 -13.01 6.52 7.95
N VAL A 187 -12.30 5.64 7.23
CA VAL A 187 -12.43 5.51 5.78
C VAL A 187 -13.82 5.01 5.43
N ASN A 188 -14.33 3.99 6.13
CA ASN A 188 -15.67 3.46 5.92
C ASN A 188 -16.75 4.52 6.22
N ALA A 189 -16.60 5.27 7.32
CA ALA A 189 -17.52 6.37 7.64
C ALA A 189 -17.50 7.50 6.59
N LEU A 190 -16.34 7.76 5.95
CA LEU A 190 -16.24 8.73 4.87
C LEU A 190 -16.88 8.21 3.58
N ALA A 191 -16.69 6.94 3.25
CA ALA A 191 -17.30 6.30 2.09
C ALA A 191 -18.83 6.36 2.15
N GLU A 192 -19.41 6.04 3.31
CA GLU A 192 -20.87 6.12 3.55
C GLU A 192 -21.42 7.55 3.35
N LYS A 193 -20.70 8.56 3.85
CA LYS A 193 -21.06 9.97 3.64
C LYS A 193 -20.97 10.37 2.17
N LEU A 194 -19.96 9.87 1.44
CA LEU A 194 -19.80 10.17 0.02
C LEU A 194 -20.96 9.60 -0.81
N GLU A 195 -21.38 8.36 -0.53
CA GLU A 195 -22.54 7.73 -1.18
C GLU A 195 -23.83 8.54 -0.96
N THR A 196 -23.99 9.08 0.25
CA THR A 196 -25.12 9.95 0.58
C THR A 196 -25.09 11.25 -0.22
N TYR A 197 -23.91 11.87 -0.35
CA TYR A 197 -23.74 13.09 -1.15
C TYR A 197 -23.93 12.86 -2.65
N GLU A 198 -23.43 11.76 -3.21
CA GLU A 198 -23.62 11.40 -4.61
C GLU A 198 -25.11 11.24 -4.95
N THR A 199 -25.83 10.52 -4.08
CA THR A 199 -27.27 10.30 -4.21
C THR A 199 -28.04 11.63 -4.14
N ALA A 200 -27.72 12.49 -3.17
CA ALA A 200 -28.33 13.81 -3.03
C ALA A 200 -28.07 14.71 -4.26
N PHE A 201 -26.84 14.71 -4.79
CA PHE A 201 -26.46 15.55 -5.91
C PHE A 201 -27.17 15.15 -7.21
N ASN A 202 -27.36 13.85 -7.45
CA ASN A 202 -28.07 13.35 -8.63
C ASN A 202 -29.55 13.82 -8.66
N PHE A 203 -30.26 13.81 -7.53
CA PHE A 203 -31.65 14.31 -7.45
C PHE A 203 -31.76 15.83 -7.56
N VAL A 204 -30.79 16.57 -6.99
CA VAL A 204 -30.68 18.02 -7.18
C VAL A 204 -30.44 18.36 -8.66
N GLY A 205 -29.60 17.58 -9.34
CA GLY A 205 -29.37 17.67 -10.78
C GLY A 205 -30.65 17.49 -11.60
N LEU A 206 -31.39 16.40 -11.35
CA LEU A 206 -32.68 16.14 -12.03
C LEU A 206 -33.70 17.25 -11.78
N TYR A 207 -33.85 17.71 -10.53
CA TYR A 207 -34.74 18.83 -10.21
C TYR A 207 -34.36 20.09 -10.98
N SER A 208 -33.07 20.42 -11.05
CA SER A 208 -32.59 21.59 -11.78
C SER A 208 -32.89 21.49 -13.30
N GLY A 209 -32.74 20.29 -13.88
CA GLY A 209 -33.08 20.00 -15.27
C GLY A 209 -34.57 20.21 -15.55
N PHE A 210 -35.46 19.63 -14.73
CA PHE A 210 -36.90 19.83 -14.87
C PHE A 210 -37.33 21.28 -14.63
N LYS A 211 -36.67 22.01 -13.71
CA LYS A 211 -36.93 23.43 -13.49
C LYS A 211 -36.62 24.26 -14.73
N SER A 212 -35.49 23.99 -15.41
CA SER A 212 -35.14 24.62 -16.68
C SER A 212 -36.21 24.36 -17.75
N LEU A 213 -36.61 23.09 -17.94
CA LEU A 213 -37.67 22.70 -18.88
C LEU A 213 -39.01 23.41 -18.57
N LYS A 214 -39.39 23.52 -17.29
CA LYS A 214 -40.58 24.26 -16.86
C LYS A 214 -40.51 25.71 -17.30
N THR A 215 -39.38 26.40 -17.08
CA THR A 215 -39.25 27.81 -17.44
C THR A 215 -39.42 28.04 -18.94
N THR A 216 -38.85 27.18 -19.78
CA THR A 216 -39.02 27.22 -21.24
C THR A 216 -40.49 27.00 -21.63
N LYS A 217 -41.15 25.98 -21.07
CA LYS A 217 -42.56 25.68 -21.36
C LYS A 217 -43.54 26.75 -20.88
N VAL A 218 -43.25 27.43 -19.77
CA VAL A 218 -44.04 28.59 -19.31
C VAL A 218 -43.93 29.74 -20.31
N SER A 219 -42.74 29.96 -20.88
CA SER A 219 -42.56 30.96 -21.94
C SER A 219 -43.38 30.61 -23.19
N GLU A 220 -43.30 29.36 -23.67
CA GLU A 220 -44.11 28.87 -24.80
C GLU A 220 -45.62 29.03 -24.54
N LYS A 221 -46.08 28.70 -23.33
CA LYS A 221 -47.48 28.87 -22.93
C LYS A 221 -47.93 30.34 -23.04
N ARG A 222 -47.09 31.28 -22.59
CA ARG A 222 -47.40 32.71 -22.66
C ARG A 222 -47.51 33.19 -24.11
N TRP A 223 -46.55 32.81 -24.96
CA TRP A 223 -46.60 33.12 -26.39
C TRP A 223 -47.84 32.53 -27.07
N ASN A 224 -48.15 31.26 -26.81
CA ASN A 224 -49.34 30.61 -27.37
C ASN A 224 -50.63 31.25 -26.86
N PHE A 225 -50.67 31.74 -25.61
CA PHE A 225 -51.81 32.47 -25.07
C PHE A 225 -52.05 33.79 -25.81
N PHE A 226 -50.99 34.58 -26.04
CA PHE A 226 -51.12 35.82 -26.83
C PHE A 226 -51.54 35.55 -28.27
N PHE A 227 -51.03 34.49 -28.90
CA PHE A 227 -51.46 34.08 -30.23
C PHE A 227 -52.94 33.68 -30.27
N LEU A 228 -53.41 32.93 -29.25
CA LEU A 228 -54.81 32.55 -29.11
C LEU A 228 -55.73 33.76 -28.91
N LEU A 229 -55.30 34.74 -28.10
CA LEU A 229 -56.02 36.00 -27.94
C LEU A 229 -56.11 36.77 -29.27
N GLY A 230 -55.01 36.85 -30.02
CA GLY A 230 -54.96 37.47 -31.34
C GLY A 230 -55.91 36.80 -32.35
N LEU A 231 -55.90 35.47 -32.43
CA LEU A 231 -56.82 34.72 -33.27
C LEU A 231 -58.28 34.89 -32.83
N GLY A 232 -58.54 34.93 -31.52
CA GLY A 232 -59.88 35.16 -30.98
C GLY A 232 -60.44 36.53 -31.36
N LEU A 233 -59.61 37.58 -31.32
CA LEU A 233 -60.00 38.91 -31.80
C LEU A 233 -60.19 38.93 -33.33
N LEU A 234 -59.30 38.27 -34.08
CA LEU A 234 -59.39 38.18 -35.54
C LEU A 234 -60.66 37.45 -36.00
N LEU A 235 -61.14 36.48 -35.22
CA LEU A 235 -62.38 35.75 -35.48
C LEU A 235 -63.62 36.66 -35.45
N LEU A 236 -63.58 37.75 -34.68
CA LEU A 236 -64.68 38.71 -34.60
C LEU A 236 -64.71 39.67 -35.79
N VAL A 237 -63.60 39.83 -36.51
CA VAL A 237 -63.47 40.81 -37.61
C VAL A 237 -64.48 40.56 -38.73
N PRO A 238 -64.65 39.34 -39.28
CA PRO A 238 -65.66 39.08 -40.31
C PRO A 238 -67.08 39.45 -39.88
N VAL A 239 -67.44 39.13 -38.63
CA VAL A 239 -68.76 39.42 -38.05
C VAL A 239 -68.98 40.92 -37.94
N VAL A 240 -67.99 41.66 -37.43
CA VAL A 240 -68.06 43.13 -37.29
C VAL A 240 -68.11 43.80 -38.67
N VAL A 241 -67.29 43.36 -39.63
CA VAL A 241 -67.29 43.89 -41.01
C VAL A 241 -68.66 43.70 -41.67
N LYS A 242 -69.26 42.50 -41.52
CA LYS A 242 -70.61 42.23 -42.02
C LYS A 242 -71.67 43.08 -41.32
N PHE A 243 -71.57 43.25 -40.00
CA PHE A 243 -72.51 44.07 -39.24
C PHE A 243 -72.45 45.55 -39.68
N LEU A 244 -71.25 46.09 -39.88
CA LEU A 244 -71.05 47.44 -40.40
C LEU A 244 -71.54 47.57 -41.85
N SER A 245 -71.26 46.59 -42.72
CA SER A 245 -71.70 46.66 -44.12
C SER A 245 -73.22 46.67 -44.24
N VAL A 246 -73.94 45.94 -43.39
CA VAL A 246 -75.42 45.97 -43.33
C VAL A 246 -75.94 47.32 -42.82
N LEU A 247 -75.30 47.93 -41.81
CA LEU A 247 -75.72 49.23 -41.26
C LEU A 247 -75.58 50.40 -42.24
N TYR A 248 -74.55 50.37 -43.09
CA TYR A 248 -74.25 51.45 -44.04
C TYR A 248 -74.75 51.14 -45.47
N ALA A 249 -75.45 50.03 -45.70
CA ALA A 249 -75.93 49.66 -47.04
C ALA A 249 -77.14 50.51 -47.50
N PRO A 250 -77.15 51.03 -48.74
CA PRO A 250 -78.32 51.66 -49.32
C PRO A 250 -79.43 50.63 -49.58
N ALA A 251 -80.70 51.03 -49.41
CA ALA A 251 -81.89 50.18 -49.28
C ALA A 251 -82.24 49.22 -50.46
N LYS A 252 -81.39 49.03 -51.47
CA LYS A 252 -81.58 48.14 -52.62
C LYS A 252 -80.29 47.42 -53.06
N SER A 253 -79.53 46.86 -52.13
CA SER A 253 -78.41 45.96 -52.43
C SER A 253 -78.86 44.50 -52.39
N GLU A 254 -78.70 43.76 -53.49
CA GLU A 254 -78.87 42.31 -53.49
C GLU A 254 -77.79 41.62 -52.65
N PRO A 255 -78.08 40.46 -52.01
CA PRO A 255 -77.09 39.75 -51.22
C PRO A 255 -75.99 39.17 -52.13
N ASP A 256 -74.75 39.65 -51.96
CA ASP A 256 -73.58 39.06 -52.61
C ASP A 256 -73.28 37.67 -52.02
N LEU A 257 -73.88 36.65 -52.61
CA LEU A 257 -73.74 35.24 -52.23
C LEU A 257 -72.28 34.77 -52.31
N ILE A 258 -71.49 35.30 -53.24
CA ILE A 258 -70.08 34.92 -53.44
C ILE A 258 -69.23 35.50 -52.30
N GLY A 259 -69.42 36.79 -51.98
CA GLY A 259 -68.76 37.45 -50.85
C GLY A 259 -69.12 36.83 -49.50
N LEU A 260 -70.38 36.46 -49.29
CA LEU A 260 -70.81 35.75 -48.07
C LEU A 260 -70.18 34.36 -47.94
N ALA A 261 -70.11 33.59 -49.04
CA ALA A 261 -69.45 32.30 -49.04
C ALA A 261 -67.95 32.41 -48.77
N ALA A 262 -67.28 33.41 -49.36
CA ALA A 262 -65.86 33.68 -49.11
C ALA A 262 -65.60 34.08 -47.64
N LEU A 263 -66.46 34.91 -47.05
CA LEU A 263 -66.37 35.33 -45.65
C LEU A 263 -66.59 34.14 -44.69
N ALA A 264 -67.57 33.28 -44.98
CA ALA A 264 -67.80 32.06 -44.22
C ALA A 264 -66.64 31.06 -44.35
N GLY A 265 -66.04 30.93 -45.54
CA GLY A 265 -64.84 30.12 -45.74
C GLY A 265 -63.63 30.63 -44.94
N LEU A 266 -63.43 31.96 -44.91
CA LEU A 266 -62.41 32.60 -44.08
C LEU A 266 -62.66 32.38 -42.59
N GLU A 267 -63.91 32.50 -42.13
CA GLU A 267 -64.30 32.28 -40.73
C GLU A 267 -64.05 30.81 -40.32
N LEU A 268 -64.41 29.84 -41.16
CA LEU A 268 -64.11 28.42 -40.93
C LEU A 268 -62.60 28.16 -40.86
N LEU A 269 -61.80 28.80 -41.70
CA LEU A 269 -60.34 28.70 -41.68
C LEU A 269 -59.76 29.28 -40.38
N LEU A 270 -60.26 30.43 -39.94
CA LEU A 270 -59.85 31.06 -38.68
C LEU A 270 -60.25 30.21 -37.46
N LEU A 271 -61.46 29.62 -37.47
CA LEU A 271 -61.90 28.66 -36.45
C LEU A 271 -60.99 27.43 -36.39
N TYR A 272 -60.54 26.93 -37.55
CA TYR A 272 -59.60 25.81 -37.60
C TYR A 272 -58.26 26.17 -36.93
N PHE A 273 -57.65 27.30 -37.30
CA PHE A 273 -56.40 27.73 -36.67
C PHE A 273 -56.56 28.04 -35.18
N PHE A 274 -57.69 28.62 -34.77
CA PHE A 274 -58.01 28.83 -33.37
C PHE A 274 -58.10 27.51 -32.60
N ARG A 275 -58.74 26.48 -33.19
CA ARG A 275 -58.82 25.13 -32.60
C ARG A 275 -57.44 24.51 -32.44
N VAL A 276 -56.58 24.61 -33.46
CA VAL A 276 -55.20 24.09 -33.41
C VAL A 276 -54.39 24.81 -32.32
N ALA A 277 -54.47 26.14 -32.25
CA ALA A 277 -53.80 26.93 -31.21
C ALA A 277 -54.31 26.60 -29.80
N LEU A 278 -55.61 26.35 -29.65
CA LEU A 278 -56.22 25.93 -28.38
C LEU A 278 -55.76 24.53 -27.97
N GLN A 279 -55.64 23.60 -28.92
CA GLN A 279 -55.13 22.26 -28.66
C GLN A 279 -53.66 22.31 -28.21
N ASN A 280 -52.82 23.12 -28.87
CA ASN A 280 -51.43 23.34 -28.45
C ASN A 280 -51.35 23.96 -27.05
N PHE A 281 -52.25 24.91 -26.71
CA PHE A 281 -52.31 25.49 -25.37
C PHE A 281 -52.60 24.45 -24.29
N ARG A 282 -53.60 23.59 -24.53
CA ARG A 282 -53.98 22.50 -23.62
C ARG A 282 -52.83 21.50 -23.48
N SER A 283 -52.18 21.15 -24.58
CA SER A 283 -51.00 20.28 -24.59
C SER A 283 -49.86 20.83 -23.72
N ILE A 284 -49.49 22.10 -23.88
CA ILE A 284 -48.44 22.72 -23.05
C ILE A 284 -48.83 22.73 -21.57
N LYS A 285 -50.11 22.94 -21.25
CA LYS A 285 -50.60 22.88 -19.87
C LYS A 285 -50.44 21.47 -19.27
N ALA A 286 -50.78 20.42 -20.03
CA ALA A 286 -50.59 19.04 -19.61
C ALA A 286 -49.11 18.70 -19.39
N GLN A 287 -48.23 19.13 -20.30
CA GLN A 287 -46.78 18.96 -20.16
C GLN A 287 -46.24 19.65 -18.89
N LEU A 288 -46.69 20.87 -18.59
CA LEU A 288 -46.30 21.60 -17.37
C LEU A 288 -46.72 20.86 -16.10
N LEU A 289 -47.93 20.29 -16.06
CA LEU A 289 -48.39 19.50 -14.92
C LEU A 289 -47.51 18.26 -14.69
N GLN A 290 -47.15 17.57 -15.78
CA GLN A 290 -46.26 16.41 -15.72
C GLN A 290 -44.83 16.78 -15.28
N ILE A 291 -44.31 17.96 -15.66
CA ILE A 291 -43.01 18.46 -15.20
C ILE A 291 -43.06 18.80 -13.70
N ASP A 292 -44.14 19.46 -13.24
CA ASP A 292 -44.31 19.83 -11.83
C ASP A 292 -44.38 18.62 -10.91
N LEU A 293 -45.03 17.56 -11.35
CA LEU A 293 -45.01 16.29 -10.61
C LEU A 293 -43.59 15.75 -10.48
N ARG A 294 -42.83 15.63 -11.58
CA ARG A 294 -41.47 15.08 -11.55
C ARG A 294 -40.54 15.92 -10.67
N MET A 295 -40.68 17.24 -10.69
CA MET A 295 -39.96 18.14 -9.79
C MET A 295 -40.31 17.86 -8.32
N THR A 296 -41.59 17.68 -8.00
CA THR A 296 -42.06 17.38 -6.64
C THR A 296 -41.54 16.02 -6.18
N LEU A 297 -41.56 15.00 -7.05
CA LEU A 297 -41.02 13.67 -6.76
C LEU A 297 -39.51 13.72 -6.49
N CYS A 298 -38.73 14.45 -7.31
CA CYS A 298 -37.28 14.59 -7.10
C CYS A 298 -36.95 15.31 -5.78
N GLN A 299 -37.81 16.22 -5.31
CA GLN A 299 -37.63 16.87 -4.01
C GLN A 299 -37.94 15.94 -2.82
N PHE A 300 -38.90 15.02 -2.99
CA PHE A 300 -39.36 14.14 -1.91
C PHE A 300 -38.60 12.81 -1.83
N VAL A 301 -38.06 12.32 -2.96
CA VAL A 301 -37.40 11.01 -3.04
C VAL A 301 -36.15 10.92 -2.17
N GLN A 302 -35.42 12.02 -1.96
CA GLN A 302 -34.21 12.02 -1.11
C GLN A 302 -34.57 11.69 0.35
N SER A 303 -35.58 12.35 0.91
CA SER A 303 -36.06 12.09 2.27
C SER A 303 -36.67 10.69 2.42
N TYR A 304 -37.23 10.14 1.34
CA TYR A 304 -37.81 8.79 1.37
C TYR A 304 -36.77 7.68 1.17
N ALA A 305 -35.76 7.89 0.32
CA ALA A 305 -34.66 6.95 0.12
C ALA A 305 -33.89 6.73 1.44
N GLU A 306 -33.61 7.80 2.17
CA GLU A 306 -33.04 7.75 3.52
C GLU A 306 -33.93 6.96 4.52
N TYR A 307 -35.25 7.13 4.47
CA TYR A 307 -36.21 6.40 5.31
C TYR A 307 -36.34 4.90 4.94
N SER A 308 -36.26 4.59 3.65
CA SER A 308 -36.42 3.23 3.12
C SER A 308 -35.27 2.29 3.45
N LYS A 309 -34.06 2.82 3.73
CA LYS A 309 -32.89 2.03 4.18
C LYS A 309 -33.15 1.29 5.51
N GLY A 310 -34.16 1.69 6.29
CA GLY A 310 -34.59 1.02 7.54
C GLY A 310 -35.91 0.26 7.46
N ALA A 311 -36.56 0.18 6.30
CA ALA A 311 -37.88 -0.46 6.14
C ALA A 311 -37.76 -1.89 5.55
N PRO A 312 -38.63 -2.85 5.96
CA PRO A 312 -38.61 -4.21 5.42
C PRO A 312 -38.95 -4.23 3.93
N GLU A 313 -38.49 -5.27 3.22
CA GLU A 313 -38.40 -5.57 1.76
C GLU A 313 -39.50 -5.08 0.78
N GLY A 314 -40.57 -4.43 1.23
CA GLY A 314 -41.60 -3.79 0.41
C GLY A 314 -41.20 -2.45 -0.24
N SER A 315 -39.99 -1.94 0.00
CA SER A 315 -39.50 -0.65 -0.54
C SER A 315 -38.82 -0.74 -1.91
N ALA A 316 -38.36 -1.92 -2.33
CA ALA A 316 -37.65 -2.11 -3.60
C ALA A 316 -38.50 -1.76 -4.83
N GLY A 317 -39.78 -2.15 -4.83
CA GLY A 317 -40.70 -1.86 -5.94
C GLY A 317 -41.15 -0.39 -6.04
N LEU A 318 -40.81 0.45 -5.06
CA LEU A 318 -41.18 1.88 -5.06
C LEU A 318 -40.15 2.75 -5.78
N LEU A 319 -38.86 2.41 -5.67
CA LEU A 319 -37.80 3.11 -6.40
C LEU A 319 -37.93 2.84 -7.91
N GLU A 320 -38.23 1.60 -8.28
CA GLU A 320 -38.53 1.22 -9.67
C GLU A 320 -39.73 1.99 -10.25
N ARG A 321 -40.80 2.17 -9.46
CA ARG A 321 -41.95 2.99 -9.86
C ARG A 321 -41.61 4.47 -9.95
N PHE A 322 -40.76 4.98 -9.07
CA PHE A 322 -40.25 6.36 -9.15
C PHE A 322 -39.46 6.56 -10.44
N GLU A 323 -38.51 5.68 -10.75
CA GLU A 323 -37.71 5.75 -11.98
C GLU A 323 -38.60 5.71 -13.21
N GLN A 324 -39.60 4.82 -13.23
CA GLN A 324 -40.56 4.73 -14.31
C GLN A 324 -41.33 6.04 -14.51
N VAL A 325 -41.75 6.73 -13.44
CA VAL A 325 -42.48 8.00 -13.55
C VAL A 325 -41.55 9.15 -13.96
N VAL A 326 -40.34 9.24 -13.38
CA VAL A 326 -39.39 10.31 -13.67
C VAL A 326 -38.86 10.22 -15.10
N PHE A 327 -38.54 9.02 -15.58
CA PHE A 327 -38.00 8.80 -16.93
C PHE A 327 -39.06 8.49 -18.00
N SER A 328 -40.34 8.43 -17.64
CA SER A 328 -41.42 8.35 -18.63
C SER A 328 -41.40 9.57 -19.56
N GLY A 329 -41.74 9.38 -20.83
CA GLY A 329 -41.85 10.46 -21.81
C GLY A 329 -42.89 11.52 -21.40
N ILE A 330 -42.67 12.77 -21.80
CA ILE A 330 -43.63 13.85 -21.60
C ILE A 330 -44.65 13.80 -22.74
N VAL A 331 -45.90 13.44 -22.42
CA VAL A 331 -46.94 13.21 -23.44
C VAL A 331 -47.76 14.48 -23.68
N ASN A 332 -48.28 14.64 -24.90
CA ASN A 332 -48.98 15.83 -25.38
C ASN A 332 -50.46 15.92 -24.96
N ASP A 333 -51.07 14.84 -24.46
CA ASP A 333 -52.51 14.74 -24.19
C ASP A 333 -52.81 14.39 -22.72
N GLU A 334 -53.85 15.00 -22.14
CA GLU A 334 -54.26 14.73 -20.74
C GLU A 334 -54.77 13.28 -20.56
N SER A 335 -55.36 12.69 -21.60
CA SER A 335 -55.83 11.29 -21.60
C SER A 335 -54.73 10.26 -21.83
N ALA A 336 -53.53 10.70 -22.20
CA ALA A 336 -52.35 9.86 -22.41
C ALA A 336 -51.30 10.04 -21.29
N ILE A 337 -51.71 10.68 -20.19
CA ILE A 337 -50.99 10.61 -18.92
C ILE A 337 -51.03 9.13 -18.50
N PRO A 338 -49.87 8.44 -18.40
CA PRO A 338 -49.86 7.01 -18.13
C PRO A 338 -50.61 6.67 -16.83
N SER A 339 -51.36 5.57 -16.79
CA SER A 339 -52.09 5.08 -15.60
C SER A 339 -51.19 4.78 -14.38
N THR A 340 -49.87 4.93 -14.51
CA THR A 340 -48.94 5.01 -13.38
C THR A 340 -49.16 6.27 -12.52
N PHE A 341 -49.84 7.30 -13.05
CA PHE A 341 -50.31 8.47 -12.29
C PHE A 341 -51.43 8.13 -11.27
N ASP A 342 -52.30 7.15 -11.52
CA ASP A 342 -53.29 6.68 -10.52
C ASP A 342 -52.62 5.90 -9.37
N GLY A 343 -51.36 5.51 -9.51
CA GLY A 343 -50.55 4.96 -8.43
C GLY A 343 -50.15 5.98 -7.36
N LEU A 344 -50.30 7.28 -7.63
CA LEU A 344 -49.99 8.37 -6.68
C LEU A 344 -51.00 8.48 -5.55
N ASP A 345 -52.27 8.12 -5.75
CA ASP A 345 -53.24 8.10 -4.65
C ASP A 345 -52.80 7.12 -3.55
N LYS A 346 -52.17 6.01 -3.93
CA LYS A 346 -51.55 5.08 -2.97
C LYS A 346 -50.29 5.61 -2.30
N LEU A 347 -49.51 6.44 -3.01
CA LEU A 347 -48.33 7.12 -2.43
C LEU A 347 -48.75 8.22 -1.45
N ALA A 348 -49.77 9.00 -1.79
CA ALA A 348 -50.35 10.01 -0.91
C ALA A 348 -50.99 9.40 0.34
N GLU A 349 -51.64 8.24 0.21
CA GLU A 349 -52.21 7.48 1.34
C GLU A 349 -51.11 6.89 2.26
N LEU A 350 -49.97 6.45 1.69
CA LEU A 350 -48.79 6.02 2.45
C LEU A 350 -48.11 7.19 3.17
N VAL A 351 -47.95 8.35 2.52
CA VAL A 351 -47.42 9.58 3.14
C VAL A 351 -48.37 10.10 4.22
N GLY A 352 -49.69 9.97 4.03
CA GLY A 352 -50.69 10.31 5.05
C GLY A 352 -50.60 9.43 6.30
N LYS A 353 -50.23 8.15 6.17
CA LYS A 353 -49.97 7.25 7.31
C LYS A 353 -48.68 7.56 8.07
N ILE A 354 -47.71 8.25 7.46
CA ILE A 354 -46.44 8.67 8.08
C ILE A 354 -46.62 9.93 8.94
N ARG A 355 -47.66 10.74 8.69
CA ARG A 355 -47.92 11.99 9.42
C ARG A 355 -48.82 11.79 10.66
N LYS A 356 -49.02 10.56 11.13
CA LYS A 356 -49.84 10.24 12.31
C LYS A 356 -49.03 9.61 13.42
#